data_AF-H2YF05-F1
#
_entry.id   AF-H2YF05-F1
#
_cell.length_a   1.000
_cell.length_b   1.000
_cell.length_c   1.000
_cell.angle_alpha   90.00
_cell.angle_beta   90.00
_cell.angle_gamma   90.00
#
_symmetry.space_group_name_H-M   'P 1'
#
loop_
_entity.id
_entity.type
_entity.pdbx_description
1 polymer ?
#
loop_
_entity_poly.entity_id
_entity_poly.type
_entity_poly.pdbx_seq_one_letter_code
_entity_poly.pdbx_strand_id
1 'polypeptide(L)'
;MLNKNFRIEALLDKYSTLWGGDERFDLLKLQLLTLYAEIKLCRCLHQPPLECLDKIMNGMRQGEATTPNLRFLQLITATCDGKSASFSNSIHSQDETAARESAQLKLLRGGLDFCSNFPQQSNIASLLPLVMSTMARIVSLGPKVISEKQIAVIFPTLSRFNSIKQKLNGLENGRYLILSFLLVNHKSCISHFVPLILSSINHFTVSAVFFGKQTNKMGKSDLKLAMQCAEYVSRILQIIASNHSSCFKRCVPYLISRHLHQVTTVTLLPSVKNLLDVGIYHLLSITDEFSISMLKASLPMGDKEVFRKLHCDFVKYFKYMGHV
;
A
#
# COMPACT_ATOMS: atom_id res chain seq x y z
N MET A 1 18.49 6.46 -40.68
CA MET A 1 17.96 6.77 -39.33
C MET A 1 16.56 7.42 -39.31
N LEU A 2 15.87 7.62 -40.45
CA LEU A 2 14.57 8.33 -40.50
C LEU A 2 13.31 7.46 -40.30
N ASN A 3 13.42 6.13 -40.26
CA ASN A 3 12.27 5.23 -40.36
C ASN A 3 11.61 4.83 -39.01
N LYS A 4 12.16 5.24 -37.85
CA LYS A 4 11.60 4.91 -36.51
C LYS A 4 10.77 6.03 -35.87
N ASN A 5 10.97 7.30 -36.28
CA ASN A 5 10.16 8.43 -35.81
C ASN A 5 8.71 8.36 -36.36
N PHE A 6 8.56 7.88 -37.60
CA PHE A 6 7.28 7.77 -38.28
C PHE A 6 6.28 6.81 -37.59
N ARG A 7 6.77 5.82 -36.86
CA ARG A 7 5.93 4.83 -36.15
C ARG A 7 5.29 5.36 -34.87
N ILE A 8 5.87 6.37 -34.21
CA ILE A 8 5.35 6.92 -32.96
C ILE A 8 4.32 8.00 -33.25
N GLU A 9 4.53 8.86 -34.25
CA GLU A 9 3.50 9.79 -34.72
C GLU A 9 2.28 9.04 -35.27
N ALA A 10 2.48 7.95 -36.01
CA ALA A 10 1.38 7.09 -36.47
C ALA A 10 0.64 6.37 -35.31
N LEU A 11 1.32 6.04 -34.20
CA LEU A 11 0.68 5.51 -32.99
C LEU A 11 -0.10 6.61 -32.26
N LEU A 12 0.45 7.81 -32.15
CA LEU A 12 -0.21 8.95 -31.51
C LEU A 12 -1.45 9.42 -32.29
N ASP A 13 -1.43 9.39 -33.61
CA ASP A 13 -2.60 9.65 -34.47
C ASP A 13 -3.64 8.52 -34.41
N LYS A 14 -3.19 7.27 -34.25
CA LYS A 14 -4.09 6.13 -34.06
C LYS A 14 -4.79 6.16 -32.70
N TYR A 15 -4.17 6.75 -31.67
CA TYR A 15 -4.77 6.89 -30.33
C TYR A 15 -5.54 8.20 -30.14
N SER A 16 -5.23 9.27 -30.89
CA SER A 16 -6.00 10.53 -30.89
C SER A 16 -7.41 10.34 -31.48
N THR A 17 -7.56 9.42 -32.42
CA THR A 17 -8.84 9.05 -33.03
C THR A 17 -9.72 8.17 -32.14
N LEU A 18 -9.13 7.48 -31.15
CA LEU A 18 -9.84 6.59 -30.22
C LEU A 18 -10.39 7.32 -28.96
N TRP A 19 -9.84 8.48 -28.61
CA TRP A 19 -10.16 9.20 -27.37
C TRP A 19 -10.37 10.69 -27.70
N GLY A 20 -11.59 11.04 -28.08
CA GLY A 20 -11.94 12.40 -28.48
C GLY A 20 -11.73 13.43 -27.37
N GLY A 21 -10.78 14.35 -27.59
CA GLY A 21 -10.81 15.74 -27.10
C GLY A 21 -10.87 16.00 -25.60
N ASP A 22 -10.40 15.10 -24.72
CA ASP A 22 -10.37 15.34 -23.28
C ASP A 22 -9.06 16.07 -22.88
N GLU A 23 -9.16 17.23 -22.22
CA GLU A 23 -8.01 18.05 -21.77
C GLU A 23 -7.01 17.29 -20.87
N ARG A 24 -7.46 16.20 -20.24
CA ARG A 24 -6.58 15.30 -19.44
C ARG A 24 -5.63 14.49 -20.33
N PHE A 25 -6.00 14.25 -21.58
CA PHE A 25 -5.17 13.57 -22.57
C PHE A 25 -4.02 14.47 -23.03
N ASP A 26 -4.25 15.78 -23.20
CA ASP A 26 -3.19 16.71 -23.58
C ASP A 26 -2.15 16.88 -22.47
N LEU A 27 -2.55 16.85 -21.19
CA LEU A 27 -1.62 16.85 -20.07
C LEU A 27 -0.79 15.56 -20.02
N LEU A 28 -1.43 14.39 -20.25
CA LEU A 28 -0.74 13.11 -20.29
C LEU A 28 0.20 13.00 -21.50
N LYS A 29 -0.21 13.55 -22.66
CA LYS A 29 0.56 13.64 -23.90
C LYS A 29 1.76 14.55 -23.72
N LEU A 30 1.60 15.71 -23.06
CA LEU A 30 2.70 16.60 -22.71
C LEU A 30 3.67 15.94 -21.73
N GLN A 31 3.15 15.20 -20.74
CA GLN A 31 3.97 14.46 -19.77
C GLN A 31 4.74 13.31 -20.43
N LEU A 32 4.11 12.54 -21.32
CA LEU A 32 4.76 11.46 -22.08
C LEU A 32 5.78 12.00 -23.11
N LEU A 33 5.51 13.14 -23.76
CA LEU A 33 6.45 13.80 -24.66
C LEU A 33 7.65 14.39 -23.90
N THR A 34 7.42 14.96 -22.72
CA THR A 34 8.49 15.46 -21.83
C THR A 34 9.34 14.30 -21.31
N LEU A 35 8.70 13.19 -20.93
CA LEU A 35 9.37 11.96 -20.50
C LEU A 35 10.18 11.32 -21.63
N TYR A 36 9.65 11.31 -22.84
CA TYR A 36 10.37 10.85 -24.03
C TYR A 36 11.55 11.77 -24.37
N ALA A 37 11.37 13.09 -24.25
CA ALA A 37 12.44 14.07 -24.43
C ALA A 37 13.54 13.93 -23.38
N GLU A 38 13.20 13.65 -22.11
CA GLU A 38 14.16 13.43 -21.02
C GLU A 38 14.89 12.07 -21.15
N ILE A 39 14.19 11.00 -21.55
CA ILE A 39 14.82 9.70 -21.89
C ILE A 39 15.76 9.83 -23.10
N LYS A 40 15.41 10.70 -24.07
CA LYS A 40 16.23 11.04 -25.22
C LYS A 40 17.42 11.93 -24.82
N LEU A 41 17.25 12.84 -23.87
CA LEU A 41 18.32 13.62 -23.24
C LEU A 41 19.31 12.72 -22.47
N CYS A 42 18.83 11.73 -21.73
CA CYS A 42 19.68 10.69 -21.12
C CYS A 42 20.44 9.86 -22.15
N ARG A 43 19.94 9.71 -23.38
CA ARG A 43 20.68 9.10 -24.50
C ARG A 43 21.63 10.07 -25.21
N CYS A 44 21.35 11.37 -25.20
CA CYS A 44 22.19 12.41 -25.83
C CYS A 44 23.37 12.85 -24.95
N LEU A 45 23.35 12.60 -23.65
CA LEU A 45 24.39 13.05 -22.70
C LEU A 45 25.55 12.07 -22.47
N HIS A 46 25.57 10.90 -23.10
CA HIS A 46 26.61 9.86 -22.90
C HIS A 46 26.94 9.52 -21.43
N GLN A 47 26.03 9.78 -20.48
CA GLN A 47 26.17 9.38 -19.07
C GLN A 47 25.17 8.27 -18.72
N PRO A 48 25.56 7.29 -17.87
CA PRO A 48 24.68 6.20 -17.52
C PRO A 48 23.44 6.72 -16.76
N PRO A 49 22.22 6.19 -17.03
CA PRO A 49 20.98 6.61 -16.37
C PRO A 49 21.05 6.58 -14.83
N LEU A 50 21.94 5.77 -14.27
CA LEU A 50 22.18 5.66 -12.83
C LEU A 50 22.81 6.91 -12.20
N GLU A 51 23.69 7.64 -12.89
CA GLU A 51 24.33 8.84 -12.31
C GLU A 51 23.35 10.02 -12.16
N CYS A 52 22.42 10.15 -13.11
CA CYS A 52 21.34 11.14 -13.03
C CYS A 52 20.35 10.76 -11.92
N LEU A 53 20.07 9.46 -11.79
CA LEU A 53 19.24 8.90 -10.73
C LEU A 53 19.86 9.10 -9.35
N ASP A 54 21.18 8.90 -9.20
CA ASP A 54 21.92 9.16 -7.97
C ASP A 54 21.93 10.65 -7.59
N LYS A 55 22.08 11.56 -8.57
CA LYS A 55 21.97 13.01 -8.32
C LYS A 55 20.57 13.41 -7.86
N ILE A 56 19.51 12.90 -8.51
CA ILE A 56 18.12 13.13 -8.11
C ILE A 56 17.85 12.55 -6.71
N MET A 57 18.28 11.31 -6.45
CA MET A 57 18.17 10.67 -5.14
C MET A 57 18.95 11.40 -4.05
N ASN A 58 20.12 11.95 -4.35
CA ASN A 58 20.93 12.72 -3.39
C ASN A 58 20.30 14.09 -3.09
N GLY A 59 19.76 14.79 -4.09
CA GLY A 59 18.98 16.02 -3.86
C GLY A 59 17.74 15.78 -2.99
N MET A 60 17.06 14.63 -3.17
CA MET A 60 15.94 14.21 -2.31
C MET A 60 16.34 13.95 -0.87
N ARG A 61 17.49 13.31 -0.64
CA ARG A 61 18.01 13.04 0.72
C ARG A 61 18.39 14.33 1.46
N GLN A 62 18.75 15.37 0.72
CA GLN A 62 19.12 16.69 1.26
C GLN A 62 17.91 17.58 1.60
N GLY A 63 16.68 17.12 1.36
CA GLY A 63 15.47 17.83 1.80
C GLY A 63 14.86 18.78 0.78
N GLU A 64 15.38 18.83 -0.45
CA GLU A 64 14.85 19.69 -1.49
C GLU A 64 13.66 19.00 -2.18
N ALA A 65 12.44 19.45 -1.92
CA ALA A 65 11.24 19.00 -2.63
C ALA A 65 11.18 19.62 -4.04
N THR A 66 12.00 19.12 -4.95
CA THR A 66 12.13 19.68 -6.31
C THR A 66 11.18 19.00 -7.29
N THR A 67 10.75 19.71 -8.34
CA THR A 67 9.96 19.18 -9.48
C THR A 67 10.51 17.86 -10.07
N PRO A 68 11.83 17.63 -10.18
CA PRO A 68 12.42 16.35 -10.57
C PRO A 68 12.00 15.15 -9.70
N ASN A 69 11.78 15.33 -8.40
CA ASN A 69 11.46 14.25 -7.46
C ASN A 69 10.04 13.72 -7.69
N LEU A 70 9.10 14.65 -7.91
CA LEU A 70 7.73 14.34 -8.28
C LEU A 70 7.69 13.61 -9.62
N ARG A 71 8.43 14.11 -10.62
CA ARG A 71 8.53 13.49 -11.96
C ARG A 71 9.13 12.10 -11.90
N PHE A 72 10.13 11.88 -11.06
CA PHE A 72 10.75 10.56 -10.86
C PHE A 72 9.76 9.55 -10.25
N LEU A 73 9.05 9.92 -9.18
CA LEU A 73 8.02 9.07 -8.57
C LEU A 73 6.86 8.79 -9.54
N GLN A 74 6.44 9.79 -10.31
CA GLN A 74 5.43 9.64 -11.36
C GLN A 74 5.90 8.70 -12.48
N LEU A 75 7.16 8.80 -12.92
CA LEU A 75 7.76 7.91 -13.91
C LEU A 75 7.77 6.46 -13.42
N ILE A 76 8.20 6.21 -12.17
CA ILE A 76 8.21 4.86 -11.60
C ILE A 76 6.77 4.32 -11.51
N THR A 77 5.83 5.15 -11.04
CA THR A 77 4.42 4.78 -10.93
C THR A 77 3.83 4.40 -12.29
N ALA A 78 4.01 5.26 -13.31
CA ALA A 78 3.55 5.01 -14.67
C ALA A 78 4.22 3.77 -15.30
N THR A 79 5.50 3.52 -15.00
CA THR A 79 6.21 2.33 -15.45
C THR A 79 5.62 1.05 -14.87
N CYS A 80 5.11 1.10 -13.63
CA CYS A 80 4.42 -0.04 -13.01
C CYS A 80 3.04 -0.27 -13.66
N ASP A 81 2.26 0.80 -13.88
CA ASP A 81 0.91 0.70 -14.43
C ASP A 81 0.91 0.19 -15.89
N GLY A 82 1.88 0.60 -16.70
CA GLY A 82 2.00 0.16 -18.09
C GLY A 82 2.49 -1.28 -18.29
N LYS A 83 2.93 -1.98 -17.24
CA LYS A 83 3.64 -3.27 -17.36
C LYS A 83 3.10 -4.43 -16.53
N SER A 84 2.01 -4.25 -15.78
CA SER A 84 1.38 -5.35 -15.03
C SER A 84 1.05 -6.57 -15.91
N ALA A 85 0.75 -6.37 -17.21
CA ALA A 85 0.48 -7.43 -18.18
C ALA A 85 1.71 -7.94 -18.98
N SER A 86 2.82 -7.19 -19.00
CA SER A 86 4.00 -7.54 -19.82
C SER A 86 5.04 -8.36 -19.07
N PHE A 87 5.22 -8.11 -17.77
CA PHE A 87 6.20 -8.85 -16.96
C PHE A 87 5.82 -10.32 -16.71
N SER A 88 4.55 -10.67 -16.84
CA SER A 88 4.11 -12.07 -16.78
C SER A 88 4.54 -12.88 -18.01
N ASN A 89 4.73 -12.22 -19.16
CA ASN A 89 4.86 -12.89 -20.46
C ASN A 89 6.28 -12.87 -21.05
N SER A 90 7.18 -11.98 -20.62
CA SER A 90 8.49 -11.77 -21.26
C SER A 90 9.65 -12.67 -20.80
N ILE A 91 9.45 -13.54 -19.82
CA ILE A 91 10.54 -14.34 -19.19
C ILE A 91 11.11 -15.46 -20.12
N HIS A 92 10.65 -15.57 -21.37
CA HIS A 92 11.06 -16.63 -22.29
C HIS A 92 11.85 -16.20 -23.54
N SER A 93 12.29 -14.94 -23.67
CA SER A 93 13.12 -14.53 -24.83
C SER A 93 14.51 -14.08 -24.38
N GLN A 94 15.55 -14.66 -24.99
CA GLN A 94 16.95 -14.50 -24.58
C GLN A 94 17.67 -13.38 -25.36
N ASP A 95 18.68 -12.83 -24.68
CA ASP A 95 19.74 -11.90 -25.07
C ASP A 95 19.51 -10.37 -25.03
N GLU A 96 18.67 -9.70 -25.81
CA GLU A 96 18.50 -8.22 -25.65
C GLU A 96 17.47 -7.84 -24.58
N THR A 97 16.47 -8.68 -24.39
CA THR A 97 15.42 -8.58 -23.37
C THR A 97 16.00 -8.73 -21.96
N ALA A 98 16.99 -9.61 -21.76
CA ALA A 98 17.59 -9.87 -20.45
C ALA A 98 18.35 -8.65 -19.89
N ALA A 99 19.12 -7.94 -20.71
CA ALA A 99 19.83 -6.72 -20.29
C ALA A 99 18.85 -5.58 -19.94
N ARG A 100 17.78 -5.44 -20.74
CA ARG A 100 16.72 -4.45 -20.54
C ARG A 100 15.86 -4.77 -19.32
N GLU A 101 15.57 -6.04 -19.05
CA GLU A 101 14.89 -6.51 -17.85
C GLU A 101 15.76 -6.29 -16.60
N SER A 102 17.07 -6.57 -16.67
CA SER A 102 18.02 -6.31 -15.59
C SER A 102 18.08 -4.82 -15.22
N ALA A 103 18.12 -3.91 -16.20
CA ALA A 103 18.11 -2.48 -15.94
C ALA A 103 16.78 -1.98 -15.33
N GLN A 104 15.65 -2.54 -15.78
CA GLN A 104 14.32 -2.20 -15.23
C GLN A 104 14.12 -2.72 -13.81
N LEU A 105 14.58 -3.94 -13.54
CA LEU A 105 14.58 -4.49 -12.19
C LEU A 105 15.43 -3.62 -11.27
N LYS A 106 16.64 -3.21 -11.69
CA LYS A 106 17.47 -2.28 -10.93
C LYS A 106 16.76 -0.94 -10.67
N LEU A 107 16.07 -0.39 -11.66
CA LEU A 107 15.29 0.84 -11.50
C LEU A 107 14.16 0.69 -10.47
N LEU A 108 13.34 -0.37 -10.58
CA LEU A 108 12.23 -0.61 -9.66
C LEU A 108 12.70 -0.87 -8.23
N ARG A 109 13.79 -1.62 -8.10
CA ARG A 109 14.43 -1.91 -6.81
C ARG A 109 15.05 -0.67 -6.18
N GLY A 110 15.78 0.13 -6.96
CA GLY A 110 16.30 1.42 -6.51
C GLY A 110 15.19 2.41 -6.15
N GLY A 111 14.09 2.41 -6.90
CA GLY A 111 12.88 3.17 -6.58
C GLY A 111 12.24 2.74 -5.26
N LEU A 112 12.17 1.43 -4.99
CA LEU A 112 11.68 0.90 -3.72
C LEU A 112 12.59 1.28 -2.55
N ASP A 113 13.91 1.13 -2.71
CA ASP A 113 14.89 1.51 -1.68
C ASP A 113 14.84 3.02 -1.41
N PHE A 114 14.59 3.83 -2.44
CA PHE A 114 14.34 5.25 -2.30
C PHE A 114 13.05 5.53 -1.49
N CYS A 115 11.92 4.95 -1.88
CA CYS A 115 10.66 5.09 -1.16
C CYS A 115 10.80 4.67 0.31
N SER A 116 11.57 3.62 0.58
CA SER A 116 11.82 3.17 1.93
C SER A 116 12.74 4.10 2.72
N ASN A 117 13.67 4.80 2.10
CA ASN A 117 14.54 5.74 2.80
C ASN A 117 14.03 7.19 2.75
N PHE A 118 12.75 7.38 2.42
CA PHE A 118 12.16 8.70 2.26
C PHE A 118 12.20 9.50 3.58
N PRO A 119 12.76 10.73 3.57
CA PRO A 119 12.97 11.52 4.79
C PRO A 119 11.65 12.01 5.39
N GLN A 120 11.60 12.11 6.73
CA GLN A 120 10.42 12.58 7.48
C GLN A 120 10.34 14.12 7.62
N GLN A 121 11.09 14.87 6.82
CA GLN A 121 11.13 16.32 6.93
C GLN A 121 9.78 16.96 6.55
N SER A 122 9.36 17.97 7.30
CA SER A 122 8.06 18.66 7.12
C SER A 122 7.83 19.16 5.70
N ASN A 123 8.91 19.60 5.04
CA ASN A 123 8.87 20.24 3.72
C ASN A 123 8.55 19.24 2.59
N ILE A 124 8.69 17.93 2.83
CA ILE A 124 8.45 16.88 1.83
C ILE A 124 7.32 15.92 2.25
N ALA A 125 6.66 16.17 3.39
CA ALA A 125 5.56 15.34 3.89
C ALA A 125 4.38 15.27 2.91
N SER A 126 4.16 16.31 2.10
CA SER A 126 3.12 16.33 1.06
C SER A 126 3.30 15.28 -0.03
N LEU A 127 4.53 14.79 -0.27
CA LEU A 127 4.82 13.73 -1.24
C LEU A 127 4.58 12.32 -0.69
N LEU A 128 4.35 12.19 0.61
CA LEU A 128 4.22 10.89 1.26
C LEU A 128 3.10 9.99 0.69
N PRO A 129 1.90 10.50 0.35
CA PRO A 129 0.88 9.69 -0.32
C PRO A 129 1.36 9.14 -1.67
N LEU A 130 2.14 9.93 -2.43
CA LEU A 130 2.71 9.50 -3.71
C LEU A 130 3.79 8.44 -3.50
N VAL A 131 4.65 8.61 -2.51
CA VAL A 131 5.67 7.60 -2.13
C VAL A 131 5.01 6.27 -1.78
N MET A 132 3.96 6.29 -0.96
CA MET A 132 3.22 5.09 -0.57
C MET A 132 2.50 4.44 -1.75
N SER A 133 1.90 5.25 -2.64
CA SER A 133 1.28 4.75 -3.87
C SER A 133 2.31 4.10 -4.79
N THR A 134 3.46 4.75 -5.01
CA THR A 134 4.55 4.23 -5.84
C THR A 134 5.05 2.89 -5.29
N MET A 135 5.27 2.82 -3.98
CA MET A 135 5.67 1.62 -3.27
C MET A 135 4.63 0.50 -3.44
N ALA A 136 3.34 0.81 -3.29
CA ALA A 136 2.26 -0.16 -3.51
C ALA A 136 2.29 -0.73 -4.93
N ARG A 137 2.50 0.12 -5.95
CA ARG A 137 2.59 -0.30 -7.34
C ARG A 137 3.79 -1.22 -7.60
N ILE A 138 4.95 -0.90 -7.04
CA ILE A 138 6.12 -1.78 -7.13
C ILE A 138 5.79 -3.13 -6.47
N VAL A 139 5.23 -3.13 -5.25
CA VAL A 139 4.82 -4.35 -4.53
C VAL A 139 3.82 -5.20 -5.32
N SER A 140 2.92 -4.56 -6.06
CA SER A 140 1.93 -5.26 -6.88
C SER A 140 2.54 -6.13 -7.98
N LEU A 141 3.79 -5.89 -8.40
CA LEU A 141 4.47 -6.67 -9.45
C LEU A 141 4.88 -8.08 -9.02
N GLY A 142 4.82 -8.40 -7.72
CA GLY A 142 5.03 -9.76 -7.22
C GLY A 142 6.50 -10.19 -7.06
N PRO A 143 6.72 -11.46 -6.68
CA PRO A 143 8.01 -11.96 -6.17
C PRO A 143 9.10 -12.07 -7.26
N LYS A 144 8.71 -12.03 -8.53
CA LYS A 144 9.66 -12.04 -9.66
C LYS A 144 10.43 -10.72 -9.78
N VAL A 145 9.82 -9.62 -9.35
CA VAL A 145 10.41 -8.28 -9.41
C VAL A 145 11.07 -7.92 -8.08
N ILE A 146 10.34 -8.12 -6.98
CA ILE A 146 10.79 -7.80 -5.62
C ILE A 146 11.15 -9.08 -4.89
N SER A 147 12.37 -9.13 -4.38
CA SER A 147 12.82 -10.24 -3.53
C SER A 147 12.31 -10.12 -2.09
N GLU A 148 12.30 -11.23 -1.36
CA GLU A 148 11.94 -11.27 0.06
C GLU A 148 12.74 -10.26 0.91
N LYS A 149 14.06 -10.12 0.66
CA LYS A 149 14.90 -9.15 1.36
C LYS A 149 14.41 -7.72 1.19
N GLN A 150 13.85 -7.39 0.03
CA GLN A 150 13.36 -6.04 -0.26
C GLN A 150 12.00 -5.78 0.35
N ILE A 151 11.19 -6.82 0.53
CA ILE A 151 9.93 -6.74 1.29
C ILE A 151 10.22 -6.33 2.75
N ALA A 152 11.30 -6.84 3.34
CA ALA A 152 11.66 -6.48 4.72
C ALA A 152 11.87 -4.96 4.90
N VAL A 153 12.43 -4.29 3.88
CA VAL A 153 12.73 -2.84 3.89
C VAL A 153 11.45 -1.99 3.82
N ILE A 154 10.29 -2.58 3.53
CA ILE A 154 9.00 -1.90 3.44
C ILE A 154 8.41 -1.58 4.82
N PHE A 155 8.55 -2.52 5.76
CA PHE A 155 7.89 -2.42 7.06
C PHE A 155 8.35 -1.22 7.91
N PRO A 156 9.65 -0.88 7.96
CA PRO A 156 10.07 0.34 8.65
C PRO A 156 9.36 1.58 8.10
N THR A 157 9.07 1.64 6.80
CA THR A 157 8.36 2.75 6.14
C THR A 157 6.90 2.78 6.57
N LEU A 158 6.22 1.62 6.59
CA LEU A 158 4.84 1.51 7.07
C LEU A 158 4.68 1.97 8.53
N SER A 159 5.63 1.62 9.39
CA SER A 159 5.60 2.00 10.82
C SER A 159 6.11 3.41 11.11
N ARG A 160 7.02 3.95 10.29
CA ARG A 160 7.68 5.25 10.51
C ARG A 160 6.72 6.43 10.44
N PHE A 161 5.82 6.42 9.47
CA PHE A 161 4.89 7.54 9.31
C PHE A 161 3.74 7.35 10.29
N ASN A 162 3.46 8.35 11.12
CA ASN A 162 2.34 8.30 12.05
C ASN A 162 1.23 9.21 11.52
N SER A 163 0.14 8.61 11.02
CA SER A 163 -0.94 9.34 10.37
C SER A 163 -1.68 10.30 11.28
N ILE A 164 -1.59 10.06 12.59
CA ILE A 164 -2.18 10.87 13.65
C ILE A 164 -1.70 12.32 13.57
N LYS A 165 -0.46 12.56 13.12
CA LYS A 165 0.13 13.90 13.10
C LYS A 165 -0.14 14.69 11.80
N GLN A 166 -0.39 14.01 10.68
CA GLN A 166 -0.29 14.66 9.37
C GLN A 166 -1.63 14.82 8.62
N LYS A 167 -2.72 14.09 9.00
CA LYS A 167 -4.04 14.14 8.32
C LYS A 167 -3.93 14.19 6.77
N LEU A 168 -2.93 13.52 6.20
CA LEU A 168 -2.68 13.57 4.76
C LEU A 168 -3.65 12.63 4.05
N ASN A 169 -4.52 13.20 3.21
CA ASN A 169 -5.41 12.44 2.35
C ASN A 169 -4.60 11.49 1.46
N GLY A 170 -4.99 10.21 1.43
CA GLY A 170 -4.35 9.18 0.61
C GLY A 170 -3.23 8.38 1.27
N LEU A 171 -2.71 8.80 2.44
CA LEU A 171 -1.67 8.04 3.17
C LEU A 171 -2.16 6.64 3.56
N GLU A 172 -3.36 6.55 4.13
CA GLU A 172 -3.93 5.29 4.59
C GLU A 172 -4.30 4.36 3.43
N ASN A 173 -4.70 4.93 2.30
CA ASN A 173 -4.91 4.15 1.08
C ASN A 173 -3.60 3.52 0.60
N GLY A 174 -2.50 4.28 0.61
CA GLY A 174 -1.19 3.76 0.25
C GLY A 174 -0.75 2.59 1.14
N ARG A 175 -0.90 2.72 2.46
CA ARG A 175 -0.61 1.61 3.40
C ARG A 175 -1.48 0.39 3.16
N TYR A 176 -2.78 0.62 2.99
CA TYR A 176 -3.74 -0.44 2.67
C TYR A 176 -3.32 -1.21 1.42
N LEU A 177 -2.99 -0.49 0.34
CA LEU A 177 -2.58 -1.11 -0.92
C LEU A 177 -1.27 -1.88 -0.77
N ILE A 178 -0.26 -1.34 -0.08
CA ILE A 178 1.01 -2.04 0.18
C ILE A 178 0.74 -3.36 0.92
N LEU A 179 0.01 -3.32 2.04
CA LEU A 179 -0.28 -4.51 2.84
C LEU A 179 -1.13 -5.52 2.07
N SER A 180 -2.13 -5.05 1.31
CA SER A 180 -2.99 -5.91 0.51
C SER A 180 -2.22 -6.60 -0.62
N PHE A 181 -1.40 -5.85 -1.38
CA PHE A 181 -0.56 -6.45 -2.43
C PHE A 181 0.51 -7.38 -1.87
N LEU A 182 1.07 -7.08 -0.70
CA LEU A 182 1.97 -7.98 -0.01
C LEU A 182 1.26 -9.30 0.31
N LEU A 183 0.09 -9.26 0.96
CA LEU A 183 -0.69 -10.45 1.32
C LEU A 183 -1.20 -11.23 0.09
N VAL A 184 -1.54 -10.56 -1.01
CA VAL A 184 -2.12 -11.23 -2.19
C VAL A 184 -1.04 -11.75 -3.14
N ASN A 185 0.01 -10.96 -3.41
CA ASN A 185 0.98 -11.26 -4.48
C ASN A 185 2.25 -11.95 -3.95
N HIS A 186 2.55 -11.88 -2.66
CA HIS A 186 3.77 -12.42 -2.05
C HIS A 186 3.51 -13.52 -1.02
N LYS A 187 2.54 -14.41 -1.32
CA LYS A 187 2.05 -15.44 -0.38
C LYS A 187 3.14 -16.33 0.22
N SER A 188 4.18 -16.67 -0.55
CA SER A 188 5.22 -17.62 -0.15
C SER A 188 6.10 -17.15 1.02
N CYS A 189 6.24 -15.83 1.24
CA CYS A 189 7.09 -15.27 2.29
C CYS A 189 6.31 -14.63 3.44
N ILE A 190 4.97 -14.71 3.44
CA ILE A 190 4.13 -14.07 4.47
C ILE A 190 4.44 -14.59 5.88
N SER A 191 4.70 -15.90 6.01
CA SER A 191 5.05 -16.54 7.28
C SER A 191 6.27 -15.90 7.96
N HIS A 192 7.27 -15.47 7.18
CA HIS A 192 8.50 -14.85 7.70
C HIS A 192 8.27 -13.43 8.21
N PHE A 193 7.20 -12.77 7.75
CA PHE A 193 6.90 -11.38 8.09
C PHE A 193 5.70 -11.22 9.02
N VAL A 194 5.13 -12.30 9.55
CA VAL A 194 3.96 -12.24 10.46
C VAL A 194 4.11 -11.17 11.55
N PRO A 195 5.22 -11.07 12.31
CA PRO A 195 5.36 -10.05 13.35
C PRO A 195 5.29 -8.61 12.80
N LEU A 196 5.88 -8.37 11.63
CA LEU A 196 5.93 -7.05 11.00
C LEU A 196 4.58 -6.64 10.41
N ILE A 197 3.85 -7.61 9.83
CA ILE A 197 2.49 -7.42 9.33
C ILE A 197 1.56 -7.13 10.51
N LEU A 198 1.64 -7.89 11.61
CA LEU A 198 0.86 -7.66 12.82
C LEU A 198 1.09 -6.26 13.40
N SER A 199 2.36 -5.83 13.49
CA SER A 199 2.72 -4.49 13.93
C SER A 199 2.10 -3.41 13.03
N SER A 200 2.18 -3.59 11.71
CA SER A 200 1.60 -2.65 10.73
C SER A 200 0.08 -2.56 10.86
N ILE A 201 -0.61 -3.69 11.04
CA ILE A 201 -2.07 -3.73 11.25
C ILE A 201 -2.44 -3.02 12.56
N ASN A 202 -1.66 -3.23 13.62
CA ASN A 202 -1.88 -2.55 14.90
C ASN A 202 -1.74 -1.03 14.74
N HIS A 203 -0.69 -0.53 14.08
CA HIS A 203 -0.55 0.90 13.79
C HIS A 203 -1.71 1.45 12.93
N PHE A 204 -2.18 0.66 11.98
CA PHE A 204 -3.31 1.05 11.14
C PHE A 204 -4.62 1.11 11.94
N THR A 205 -4.85 0.12 12.81
CA THR A 205 -6.02 0.08 13.71
C THR A 205 -6.01 1.26 14.68
N VAL A 206 -4.85 1.59 15.28
CA VAL A 206 -4.70 2.79 16.12
C VAL A 206 -5.07 4.06 15.33
N SER A 207 -4.65 4.15 14.08
CA SER A 207 -4.97 5.31 13.23
C SER A 207 -6.46 5.39 12.93
N ALA A 208 -7.10 4.27 12.58
CA ALA A 208 -8.54 4.20 12.35
C ALA A 208 -9.35 4.56 13.60
N VAL A 209 -8.95 4.07 14.78
CA VAL A 209 -9.56 4.39 16.08
C VAL A 209 -9.39 5.88 16.41
N PHE A 210 -8.20 6.44 16.16
CA PHE A 210 -7.93 7.86 16.36
C PHE A 210 -8.83 8.74 15.49
N PHE A 211 -8.92 8.45 14.19
CA PHE A 211 -9.79 9.18 13.27
C PHE A 211 -11.28 8.96 13.57
N GLY A 212 -11.65 7.79 14.07
CA GLY A 212 -13.03 7.43 14.43
C GLY A 212 -13.51 7.91 15.79
N LYS A 213 -12.64 8.54 16.58
CA LYS A 213 -12.99 9.05 17.91
C LYS A 213 -14.11 10.09 17.78
N GLN A 214 -15.19 9.87 18.50
CA GLN A 214 -16.32 10.78 18.56
C GLN A 214 -15.86 12.10 19.19
N THR A 215 -16.00 13.18 18.43
CA THR A 215 -15.72 14.55 18.88
C THR A 215 -16.85 15.46 18.43
N ASN A 216 -17.16 16.49 19.21
CA ASN A 216 -18.27 17.42 18.93
C ASN A 216 -18.07 18.27 17.65
N LYS A 217 -16.92 18.17 16.98
CA LYS A 217 -16.52 18.99 15.83
C LYS A 217 -16.18 18.18 14.57
N MET A 218 -16.59 16.92 14.46
CA MET A 218 -16.25 16.12 13.29
C MET A 218 -17.04 16.55 12.05
N GLY A 219 -16.33 17.02 11.02
CA GLY A 219 -16.91 17.31 9.72
C GLY A 219 -17.23 16.05 8.91
N LYS A 220 -18.12 16.19 7.90
CA LYS A 220 -18.50 15.08 7.00
C LYS A 220 -17.32 14.42 6.28
N SER A 221 -16.32 15.21 5.88
CA SER A 221 -15.09 14.70 5.24
C SER A 221 -14.26 13.84 6.19
N ASP A 222 -14.11 14.28 7.44
CA ASP A 222 -13.35 13.56 8.47
C ASP A 222 -14.03 12.22 8.81
N LEU A 223 -15.37 12.20 8.88
CA LEU A 223 -16.14 10.96 9.05
C LEU A 223 -15.89 9.97 7.90
N LYS A 224 -15.93 10.45 6.65
CA LYS A 224 -15.69 9.59 5.47
C LYS A 224 -14.29 8.98 5.50
N LEU A 225 -13.27 9.76 5.86
CA LEU A 225 -11.90 9.27 6.00
C LEU A 225 -11.80 8.23 7.13
N ALA A 226 -12.42 8.48 8.28
CA ALA A 226 -12.42 7.54 9.40
C ALA A 226 -13.08 6.20 9.02
N MET A 227 -14.21 6.24 8.33
CA MET A 227 -14.89 5.05 7.83
C MET A 227 -14.03 4.29 6.80
N GLN A 228 -13.41 4.99 5.85
CA GLN A 228 -12.49 4.35 4.90
C GLN A 228 -11.31 3.66 5.59
N CYS A 229 -10.73 4.27 6.63
CA CYS A 229 -9.65 3.66 7.39
C CYS A 229 -10.10 2.37 8.08
N ALA A 230 -11.27 2.39 8.72
CA ALA A 230 -11.82 1.19 9.36
C ALA A 230 -12.16 0.09 8.35
N GLU A 231 -12.68 0.47 7.18
CA GLU A 231 -12.94 -0.48 6.09
C GLU A 231 -11.64 -1.12 5.58
N TYR A 232 -10.56 -0.35 5.41
CA TYR A 232 -9.25 -0.89 5.02
C TYR A 232 -8.69 -1.88 6.03
N VAL A 233 -8.79 -1.58 7.33
CA VAL A 233 -8.40 -2.52 8.39
C VAL A 233 -9.23 -3.80 8.29
N SER A 234 -10.55 -3.67 8.18
CA SER A 234 -11.48 -4.80 8.07
C SER A 234 -11.14 -5.71 6.87
N ARG A 235 -10.91 -5.11 5.69
CA ARG A 235 -10.49 -5.84 4.48
C ARG A 235 -9.16 -6.56 4.63
N ILE A 236 -8.17 -5.96 5.30
CA ILE A 236 -6.90 -6.65 5.57
C ILE A 236 -7.11 -7.86 6.47
N LEU A 237 -7.94 -7.72 7.52
CA LEU A 237 -8.27 -8.83 8.42
C LEU A 237 -9.04 -9.93 7.70
N GLN A 238 -9.93 -9.58 6.77
CA GLN A 238 -10.61 -10.53 5.88
C GLN A 238 -9.62 -11.30 4.99
N ILE A 239 -8.65 -10.62 4.37
CA ILE A 239 -7.61 -11.27 3.55
C ILE A 239 -6.80 -12.24 4.39
N ILE A 240 -6.44 -11.86 5.63
CA ILE A 240 -5.72 -12.75 6.55
C ILE A 240 -6.55 -13.98 6.89
N ALA A 241 -7.82 -13.78 7.28
CA ALA A 241 -8.72 -14.88 7.63
C ALA A 241 -8.92 -15.85 6.47
N SER A 242 -9.11 -15.32 5.25
CA SER A 242 -9.44 -16.13 4.07
C SER A 242 -8.22 -16.84 3.49
N ASN A 243 -7.07 -16.17 3.41
CA ASN A 243 -5.93 -16.65 2.62
C ASN A 243 -4.72 -17.07 3.46
N HIS A 244 -4.64 -16.66 4.72
CA HIS A 244 -3.43 -16.80 5.55
C HIS A 244 -3.71 -17.32 6.96
N SER A 245 -4.85 -18.01 7.15
CA SER A 245 -5.27 -18.51 8.46
C SER A 245 -4.21 -19.38 9.14
N SER A 246 -3.52 -20.26 8.41
CA SER A 246 -2.47 -21.13 8.94
C SER A 246 -1.28 -20.37 9.53
N CYS A 247 -0.89 -19.23 8.93
CA CYS A 247 0.21 -18.41 9.40
C CYS A 247 -0.18 -17.54 10.60
N PHE A 248 -1.45 -17.09 10.67
CA PHE A 248 -1.88 -16.09 11.64
C PHE A 248 -2.68 -16.65 12.82
N LYS A 249 -3.23 -17.87 12.74
CA LYS A 249 -4.17 -18.42 13.75
C LYS A 249 -3.65 -18.30 15.19
N ARG A 250 -2.36 -18.56 15.42
CA ARG A 250 -1.72 -18.44 16.74
C ARG A 250 -1.60 -17.00 17.25
N CYS A 251 -1.59 -16.03 16.35
CA CYS A 251 -1.45 -14.61 16.65
C CYS A 251 -2.80 -13.87 16.70
N VAL A 252 -3.89 -14.48 16.24
CA VAL A 252 -5.22 -13.87 16.24
C VAL A 252 -5.66 -13.39 17.63
N PRO A 253 -5.48 -14.16 18.72
CA PRO A 253 -5.90 -13.70 20.04
C PRO A 253 -5.22 -12.40 20.46
N TYR A 254 -3.95 -12.22 20.09
CA TYR A 254 -3.23 -10.98 20.31
C TYR A 254 -3.86 -9.80 19.55
N LEU A 255 -4.22 -9.98 18.28
CA LEU A 255 -4.88 -8.93 17.49
C LEU A 255 -6.24 -8.53 18.08
N ILE A 256 -7.05 -9.52 18.45
CA ILE A 256 -8.38 -9.29 19.06
C ILE A 256 -8.21 -8.52 20.38
N SER A 257 -7.34 -8.99 21.27
CA SER A 257 -7.04 -8.31 22.54
C SER A 257 -6.57 -6.87 22.31
N ARG A 258 -5.65 -6.66 21.38
CA ARG A 258 -5.12 -5.33 21.08
C ARG A 258 -6.18 -4.39 20.52
N HIS A 259 -7.06 -4.89 19.67
CA HIS A 259 -8.20 -4.14 19.15
C HIS A 259 -9.17 -3.75 20.28
N LEU A 260 -9.57 -4.72 21.11
CA LEU A 260 -10.48 -4.48 22.24
C LEU A 260 -9.96 -3.37 23.15
N HIS A 261 -8.68 -3.45 23.52
CA HIS A 261 -8.03 -2.43 24.32
C HIS A 261 -8.07 -1.04 23.66
N GLN A 262 -7.92 -0.95 22.34
CA GLN A 262 -8.00 0.34 21.64
C GLN A 262 -9.42 0.91 21.65
N VAL A 263 -10.43 0.09 21.38
CA VAL A 263 -11.82 0.55 21.31
C VAL A 263 -12.42 0.85 22.69
N THR A 264 -11.90 0.28 23.78
CA THR A 264 -12.34 0.62 25.15
C THR A 264 -11.74 1.93 25.65
N THR A 265 -10.61 2.38 25.10
CA THR A 265 -9.97 3.64 25.52
C THR A 265 -10.64 4.91 24.99
N VAL A 266 -11.52 4.80 24.00
CA VAL A 266 -12.17 5.96 23.37
C VAL A 266 -13.62 5.66 23.01
N THR A 267 -14.48 6.68 23.01
CA THR A 267 -15.81 6.59 22.42
C THR A 267 -15.69 6.71 20.91
N LEU A 268 -15.97 5.63 20.18
CA LEU A 268 -15.97 5.60 18.72
C LEU A 268 -17.34 5.93 18.14
N LEU A 269 -17.33 6.54 16.95
CA LEU A 269 -18.53 6.70 16.15
C LEU A 269 -19.10 5.33 15.76
N PRO A 270 -20.42 5.11 15.88
CA PRO A 270 -21.02 3.81 15.60
C PRO A 270 -20.69 3.25 14.21
N SER A 271 -20.71 4.09 13.17
CA SER A 271 -20.39 3.69 11.80
C SER A 271 -18.95 3.18 11.64
N VAL A 272 -18.00 3.77 12.38
CA VAL A 272 -16.60 3.36 12.35
C VAL A 272 -16.41 2.08 13.18
N LYS A 273 -17.03 2.04 14.37
CA LYS A 273 -16.98 0.87 15.24
C LYS A 273 -17.49 -0.38 14.54
N ASN A 274 -18.65 -0.30 13.89
CA ASN A 274 -19.26 -1.43 13.17
C ASN A 274 -18.31 -2.01 12.10
N LEU A 275 -17.60 -1.15 11.36
CA LEU A 275 -16.64 -1.59 10.34
C LEU A 275 -15.44 -2.33 10.96
N LEU A 276 -14.94 -1.85 12.11
CA LEU A 276 -13.86 -2.52 12.82
C LEU A 276 -14.32 -3.85 13.43
N ASP A 277 -15.54 -3.89 14.01
CA ASP A 277 -16.14 -5.10 14.57
C ASP A 277 -16.27 -6.19 13.49
N VAL A 278 -16.64 -5.84 12.25
CA VAL A 278 -16.63 -6.78 11.09
C VAL A 278 -15.25 -7.38 10.84
N GLY A 279 -14.20 -6.57 10.95
CA GLY A 279 -12.82 -7.05 10.85
C GLY A 279 -12.48 -8.09 11.93
N ILE A 280 -12.97 -7.89 13.15
CA ILE A 280 -12.80 -8.83 14.26
C ILE A 280 -13.64 -10.10 14.05
N TYR A 281 -14.81 -10.00 13.44
CA TYR A 281 -15.60 -11.19 13.08
C TYR A 281 -14.87 -12.11 12.09
N HIS A 282 -14.14 -11.54 11.13
CA HIS A 282 -13.26 -12.34 10.26
C HIS A 282 -12.17 -13.06 11.06
N LEU A 283 -11.56 -12.41 12.04
CA LEU A 283 -10.57 -13.05 12.91
C LEU A 283 -11.18 -14.15 13.79
N LEU A 284 -12.35 -13.90 14.37
CA LEU A 284 -13.08 -14.89 15.17
C LEU A 284 -13.44 -16.13 14.36
N SER A 285 -13.71 -15.99 13.05
CA SER A 285 -14.03 -17.12 12.17
C SER A 285 -12.90 -18.16 12.05
N ILE A 286 -11.64 -17.75 12.25
CA ILE A 286 -10.46 -18.64 12.20
C ILE A 286 -9.90 -18.98 13.60
N THR A 287 -10.50 -18.44 14.66
CA THR A 287 -10.06 -18.67 16.04
C THR A 287 -10.65 -19.98 16.58
N ASP A 288 -9.85 -20.78 17.28
CA ASP A 288 -10.34 -22.01 17.91
C ASP A 288 -10.94 -21.76 19.32
N GLU A 289 -11.73 -22.71 19.80
CA GLU A 289 -12.41 -22.63 21.10
C GLU A 289 -11.44 -22.47 22.28
N PHE A 290 -10.24 -23.06 22.17
CA PHE A 290 -9.19 -22.87 23.18
C PHE A 290 -8.75 -21.41 23.25
N SER A 291 -8.45 -20.80 22.10
CA SER A 291 -8.08 -19.39 22.04
C SER A 291 -9.20 -18.45 22.48
N ILE A 292 -10.46 -18.78 22.15
CA ILE A 292 -11.64 -18.04 22.65
C ILE A 292 -11.72 -18.12 24.17
N SER A 293 -11.55 -19.31 24.74
CA SER A 293 -11.57 -19.53 26.19
C SER A 293 -10.43 -18.79 26.89
N MET A 294 -9.24 -18.81 26.30
CA MET A 294 -8.09 -18.04 26.75
C MET A 294 -8.41 -16.53 26.78
N LEU A 295 -8.98 -15.97 25.72
CA LEU A 295 -9.40 -14.56 25.67
C LEU A 295 -10.41 -14.21 26.77
N LYS A 296 -11.43 -15.06 26.98
CA LYS A 296 -12.42 -14.86 28.07
C LYS A 296 -11.77 -14.83 29.46
N ALA A 297 -10.72 -15.63 29.66
CA ALA A 297 -10.01 -15.69 30.93
C ALA A 297 -9.05 -14.49 31.11
N SER A 298 -8.24 -14.18 30.09
CA SER A 298 -7.06 -13.31 30.19
C SER A 298 -7.34 -11.82 30.00
N LEU A 299 -8.48 -11.44 29.38
CA LEU A 299 -8.78 -10.03 29.13
C LEU A 299 -9.07 -9.26 30.44
N PRO A 300 -8.62 -8.00 30.55
CA PRO A 300 -9.06 -7.09 31.62
C PRO A 300 -10.58 -6.93 31.66
N MET A 301 -11.15 -6.60 32.82
CA MET A 301 -12.62 -6.54 33.02
C MET A 301 -13.35 -5.70 31.95
N GLY A 302 -12.84 -4.52 31.60
CA GLY A 302 -13.45 -3.66 30.57
C GLY A 302 -13.44 -4.30 29.18
N ASP A 303 -12.29 -4.84 28.77
CA ASP A 303 -12.14 -5.49 27.46
C ASP A 303 -12.94 -6.81 27.40
N LYS A 304 -13.08 -7.50 28.53
CA LYS A 304 -13.83 -8.76 28.66
C LYS A 304 -15.32 -8.57 28.38
N GLU A 305 -15.92 -7.49 28.86
CA GLU A 305 -17.34 -7.21 28.60
C GLU A 305 -17.60 -6.86 27.14
N VAL A 306 -16.73 -6.04 26.53
CA VAL A 306 -16.80 -5.74 25.10
C VAL A 306 -16.62 -7.00 24.27
N PHE A 307 -15.66 -7.85 24.63
CA PHE A 307 -15.44 -9.14 23.97
C PHE A 307 -16.64 -10.06 24.08
N ARG A 308 -17.27 -10.16 25.27
CA ARG A 308 -18.46 -10.99 25.49
C ARG A 308 -19.57 -10.58 24.53
N LYS A 309 -19.85 -9.28 24.42
CA LYS A 309 -20.85 -8.76 23.48
C LYS A 309 -20.48 -9.07 22.03
N LEU A 310 -19.24 -8.76 21.64
CA LEU A 310 -18.74 -8.96 20.27
C LEU A 310 -18.79 -10.44 19.87
N HIS A 311 -18.40 -11.36 20.75
CA HIS A 311 -18.48 -12.79 20.52
C HIS A 311 -19.92 -13.30 20.42
N CYS A 312 -20.84 -12.79 21.26
CA CYS A 312 -22.26 -13.11 21.14
C CYS A 312 -22.83 -12.66 19.79
N ASP A 313 -22.52 -11.43 19.35
CA ASP A 313 -22.94 -10.90 18.06
C ASP A 313 -22.35 -11.72 16.90
N PHE A 314 -21.08 -12.11 16.99
CA PHE A 314 -20.43 -13.01 16.04
C PHE A 314 -21.16 -14.35 15.92
N VAL A 315 -21.45 -15.01 17.05
CA VAL A 315 -22.14 -16.32 17.04
C VAL A 315 -23.56 -16.18 16.47
N LYS A 316 -24.27 -15.10 16.82
CA LYS A 316 -25.66 -14.89 16.41
C LYS A 316 -25.81 -14.54 14.94
N TYR A 317 -24.96 -13.66 14.43
CA TYR A 317 -25.16 -13.05 13.10
C TYR A 317 -24.13 -13.48 12.07
N PHE A 318 -22.90 -13.80 12.47
CA PHE A 318 -21.79 -13.95 11.53
C PHE A 318 -21.35 -15.41 11.32
N LYS A 319 -21.32 -16.22 12.39
CA LYS A 319 -20.84 -17.62 12.36
C LYS A 319 -21.62 -18.50 11.37
N TYR A 320 -22.90 -18.22 11.16
CA TYR A 320 -23.79 -19.02 10.31
C TYR A 320 -24.10 -18.36 8.96
N MET A 321 -23.53 -17.19 8.66
CA MET A 321 -23.86 -16.48 7.41
C MET A 321 -23.21 -17.06 6.14
N GLY A 322 -22.38 -18.10 6.26
CA GLY A 322 -21.81 -18.82 5.12
C GLY A 322 -20.83 -17.98 4.28
N HIS A 323 -19.61 -18.47 4.11
CA HIS A 323 -18.79 -18.04 2.98
C HIS A 323 -19.45 -18.60 1.70
N VAL A 324 -20.32 -17.79 1.08
CA VAL A 324 -20.78 -18.01 -0.31
C VAL A 324 -19.71 -17.49 -1.25
#